data_AF-A0A9X4SKN3-F1
#
_entry.id   AF-A0A9X4SKN3-F1
#
_cell.length_a   1.000
_cell.length_b   1.000
_cell.length_c   1.000
_cell.angle_alpha   90.00
_cell.angle_beta   90.00
_cell.angle_gamma   90.00
#
_symmetry.space_group_name_H-M   'P 1'
#
loop_
_entity.id
_entity.type
_entity.pdbx_description
1 polymer ?
#
loop_
_entity_poly.entity_id
_entity_poly.type
_entity_poly.pdbx_seq_one_letter_code
_entity_poly.pdbx_strand_id
1 'polypeptide(L)'
;MTDNKLTVWQSIEVLTKAILNMQKELRLIKNMALDQDVTLEKGKKLSNGIYEANFKLNKTINIATLPKIGYHMLGDELVVHNYITEEEVKIPLDFHYLKVVKLNDGDYKLTFCNVLGNEFFEYKKYDPQYSGVSDEYKFVDFGSVKKIHNLKFKEHVGHAPKFFAMEGAVEPGSRNHAVDLFGLVKGDRGRKVGTLADEFGYFDDQDKLRYYNYHKSADGNTYDPENFNVKMINVDMSKIDKFCLIAEQGDIIIHPVLENLNIF
;
A
#
# COMPACT_ATOMS: atom_id res chain seq x y z
N MET A 1 15.75 26.91 46.50
CA MET A 1 14.38 27.00 45.94
C MET A 1 14.45 27.83 44.67
N THR A 2 14.87 27.19 43.59
CA THR A 2 15.00 27.76 42.24
C THR A 2 14.85 26.59 41.27
N ASP A 3 14.32 26.86 40.07
CA ASP A 3 14.29 25.96 38.90
C ASP A 3 13.17 24.95 38.63
N ASN A 4 12.00 25.06 39.27
CA ASN A 4 10.78 24.40 38.72
C ASN A 4 9.98 25.29 37.76
N LYS A 5 10.17 26.62 37.76
CA LYS A 5 9.42 27.50 36.84
C LYS A 5 10.08 27.61 35.46
N LEU A 6 11.41 27.60 35.38
CA LEU A 6 12.15 27.75 34.12
C LEU A 6 11.98 26.52 33.21
N THR A 7 12.03 25.32 33.81
CA THR A 7 11.81 24.03 33.14
C THR A 7 10.38 23.87 32.63
N VAL A 8 9.38 24.34 33.39
CA VAL A 8 7.98 24.36 32.94
C VAL A 8 7.79 25.34 31.78
N TRP A 9 8.40 26.53 31.82
CA TRP A 9 8.31 27.49 30.72
C TRP A 9 9.00 27.00 29.44
N GLN A 10 10.17 26.37 29.54
CA GLN A 10 10.84 25.73 28.39
C GLN A 10 10.00 24.59 27.81
N SER A 11 9.38 23.77 28.68
CA SER A 11 8.50 22.69 28.24
C SER A 11 7.26 23.23 27.53
N ILE A 12 6.66 24.31 28.03
CA ILE A 12 5.54 25.01 27.39
C ILE A 12 5.98 25.57 26.03
N GLU A 13 7.17 26.17 25.92
CA GLU A 13 7.65 26.73 24.65
C GLU A 13 7.91 25.63 23.60
N VAL A 14 8.49 24.50 24.00
CA VAL A 14 8.70 23.33 23.14
C VAL A 14 7.36 22.74 22.69
N LEU A 15 6.41 22.55 23.60
CA LEU A 15 5.04 22.10 23.28
C LEU A 15 4.33 23.09 22.36
N THR A 16 4.48 24.40 22.59
CA THR A 16 3.86 25.43 21.76
C THR A 16 4.46 25.43 20.36
N LYS A 17 5.77 25.28 20.22
CA LYS A 17 6.44 25.14 18.91
C LYS A 17 6.01 23.86 18.19
N ALA A 18 5.93 22.73 18.90
CA ALA A 18 5.46 21.47 18.34
C ALA A 18 3.99 21.57 17.88
N ILE A 19 3.11 22.17 18.68
CA ILE A 19 1.72 22.44 18.33
C ILE A 19 1.63 23.40 17.13
N LEU A 20 2.46 24.44 17.08
CA LEU A 20 2.48 25.37 15.94
C LEU A 20 2.96 24.69 14.65
N ASN A 21 3.97 23.82 14.74
CA ASN A 21 4.45 23.04 13.60
C ASN A 21 3.39 22.03 13.16
N MET A 22 2.81 21.27 14.08
CA MET A 22 1.67 20.38 13.79
C MET A 22 0.51 21.15 13.17
N GLN A 23 0.19 22.36 13.65
CA GLN A 23 -0.87 23.20 13.06
C GLN A 23 -0.49 23.75 11.67
N LYS A 24 0.78 24.04 11.40
CA LYS A 24 1.26 24.39 10.06
C LYS A 24 1.16 23.21 9.11
N GLU A 25 1.62 22.03 9.52
CA GLU A 25 1.51 20.78 8.74
C GLU A 25 0.04 20.37 8.55
N LEU A 26 -0.79 20.46 9.59
CA LEU A 26 -2.24 20.22 9.49
C LEU A 26 -2.95 21.26 8.64
N ARG A 27 -2.46 22.52 8.58
CA ARG A 27 -2.96 23.53 7.64
C ARG A 27 -2.50 23.25 6.21
N LEU A 28 -1.29 22.72 6.01
CA LEU A 28 -0.82 22.22 4.70
C LEU A 28 -1.69 21.05 4.21
N ILE A 29 -2.13 20.17 5.12
CA ILE A 29 -3.02 19.03 4.84
C ILE A 29 -4.48 19.49 4.66
N LYS A 30 -4.98 20.47 5.42
CA LYS A 30 -6.39 20.94 5.33
C LYS A 30 -6.64 21.95 4.21
N ASN A 31 -5.60 22.67 3.77
CA ASN A 31 -5.66 23.59 2.63
C ASN A 31 -4.90 23.00 1.43
N MET A 32 -5.17 21.74 1.07
CA MET A 32 -4.70 21.13 -0.18
C MET A 32 -5.28 21.89 -1.37
N ALA A 33 -4.65 23.01 -1.73
CA ALA A 33 -4.84 23.69 -3.00
C ALA A 33 -4.24 22.83 -4.12
N LEU A 34 -4.73 23.03 -5.35
CA LEU A 34 -4.38 22.30 -6.57
C LEU A 34 -2.88 22.36 -6.98
N ASP A 35 -2.04 23.08 -6.23
CA ASP A 35 -0.71 23.54 -6.65
C ASP A 35 0.44 22.92 -5.82
N GLN A 36 0.22 21.83 -5.09
CA GLN A 36 1.31 21.14 -4.40
C GLN A 36 2.14 20.28 -5.36
N ASP A 37 3.46 20.45 -5.31
CA ASP A 37 4.44 19.69 -6.09
C ASP A 37 4.60 18.30 -5.46
N VAL A 38 3.90 17.31 -6.04
CA VAL A 38 4.17 15.91 -5.77
C VAL A 38 5.20 15.44 -6.77
N THR A 39 6.29 14.85 -6.28
CA THR A 39 7.34 14.27 -7.10
C THR A 39 7.45 12.78 -6.84
N LEU A 40 7.95 12.03 -7.82
CA LEU A 40 8.35 10.64 -7.64
C LEU A 40 9.87 10.60 -7.65
N GLU A 41 10.47 10.19 -6.55
CA GLU A 41 11.91 10.29 -6.31
C GLU A 41 12.51 8.95 -5.90
N LYS A 42 13.78 8.77 -6.25
CA LYS A 42 14.59 7.64 -5.84
C LYS A 42 14.77 7.64 -4.31
N GLY A 43 14.37 6.54 -3.69
CA GLY A 43 14.48 6.31 -2.26
C GLY A 43 15.71 5.48 -1.88
N LYS A 44 15.60 4.73 -0.79
CA LYS A 44 16.69 3.86 -0.33
C LYS A 44 16.93 2.71 -1.30
N LYS A 45 18.15 2.18 -1.28
CA LYS A 45 18.51 0.96 -2.00
C LYS A 45 17.79 -0.24 -1.38
N LEU A 46 17.18 -1.07 -2.22
CA LEU A 46 16.45 -2.28 -1.84
C LEU A 46 17.29 -3.53 -2.13
N SER A 47 17.85 -3.62 -3.34
CA SER A 47 18.75 -4.69 -3.76
C SER A 47 19.76 -4.17 -4.80
N ASN A 48 20.54 -5.04 -5.43
CA ASN A 48 21.60 -4.63 -6.37
C ASN A 48 21.03 -3.87 -7.58
N GLY A 49 21.20 -2.55 -7.57
CA GLY A 49 20.73 -1.66 -8.65
C GLY A 49 19.23 -1.33 -8.57
N ILE A 50 18.52 -1.76 -7.52
CA ILE A 50 17.09 -1.50 -7.33
C ILE A 50 16.89 -0.59 -6.12
N TYR A 51 16.15 0.50 -6.32
CA TYR A 51 15.87 1.52 -5.32
C TYR A 51 14.37 1.80 -5.23
N GLU A 52 13.89 2.19 -4.05
CA GLU A 52 12.49 2.57 -3.89
C GLU A 52 12.11 3.74 -4.81
N ALA A 53 10.84 3.78 -5.18
CA ALA A 53 10.22 4.90 -5.87
C ALA A 53 9.18 5.53 -4.96
N ASN A 54 9.55 6.69 -4.40
CA ASN A 54 8.85 7.34 -3.31
C ASN A 54 8.13 8.58 -3.82
N PHE A 55 6.83 8.64 -3.59
CA PHE A 55 6.05 9.86 -3.76
C PHE A 55 6.38 10.81 -2.63
N LYS A 56 6.93 11.96 -2.98
CA LYS A 56 7.22 13.03 -2.02
C LYS A 56 6.33 14.23 -2.25
N LEU A 57 5.80 14.75 -1.16
CA LEU A 57 5.14 16.04 -1.13
C LEU A 57 6.16 17.14 -0.84
N ASN A 58 6.18 18.16 -1.70
CA ASN A 58 7.10 19.29 -1.61
C ASN A 58 8.57 18.83 -1.48
N LYS A 59 8.92 17.71 -2.13
CA LYS A 59 10.26 17.07 -2.12
C LYS A 59 10.80 16.67 -0.75
N THR A 60 9.98 16.75 0.30
CA THR A 60 10.42 16.64 1.70
C THR A 60 9.71 15.50 2.42
N ILE A 61 8.40 15.42 2.29
CA ILE A 61 7.58 14.49 3.05
C ILE A 61 7.33 13.27 2.17
N ASN A 62 7.81 12.10 2.57
CA ASN A 62 7.42 10.86 1.89
C ASN A 62 5.97 10.53 2.24
N ILE A 63 5.13 10.39 1.23
CA ILE A 63 3.68 10.19 1.41
C ILE A 63 3.23 8.81 0.94
N ALA A 64 3.97 8.19 0.02
CA ALA A 64 3.67 6.86 -0.48
C ALA A 64 4.89 6.26 -1.18
N THR A 65 4.95 4.95 -1.26
CA THR A 65 6.01 4.24 -2.00
C THR A 65 5.36 3.29 -3.00
N LEU A 66 5.96 3.14 -4.19
CA LEU A 66 5.47 2.13 -5.12
C LEU A 66 5.54 0.75 -4.50
N PRO A 67 4.50 -0.09 -4.67
CA PRO A 67 4.53 -1.45 -4.16
C PRO A 67 5.71 -2.22 -4.75
N LYS A 68 6.26 -3.10 -3.94
CA LYS A 68 7.17 -4.17 -4.34
C LYS A 68 6.54 -5.56 -4.24
N ILE A 69 5.43 -5.63 -3.50
CA ILE A 69 4.62 -6.84 -3.33
C ILE A 69 3.44 -6.77 -4.31
N GLY A 70 3.27 -7.81 -5.11
CA GLY A 70 2.09 -8.04 -5.92
C GLY A 70 1.38 -9.34 -5.56
N TYR A 71 0.15 -9.48 -6.07
CA TYR A 71 -0.72 -10.60 -5.75
C TYR A 71 -1.32 -11.18 -7.03
N HIS A 72 -1.11 -12.48 -7.25
CA HIS A 72 -1.70 -13.21 -8.38
C HIS A 72 -2.18 -14.59 -7.95
N MET A 73 -2.99 -15.21 -8.79
CA MET A 73 -3.45 -16.59 -8.64
C MET A 73 -2.66 -17.51 -9.55
N LEU A 74 -2.22 -18.63 -8.98
CA LEU A 74 -1.57 -19.73 -9.70
C LEU A 74 -2.30 -21.03 -9.37
N GLY A 75 -3.24 -21.42 -10.23
CA GLY A 75 -4.21 -22.47 -9.89
C GLY A 75 -5.09 -22.05 -8.71
N ASP A 76 -5.25 -22.95 -7.73
CA ASP A 76 -6.06 -22.68 -6.52
C ASP A 76 -5.28 -21.95 -5.39
N GLU A 77 -4.03 -21.54 -5.65
CA GLU A 77 -3.19 -20.83 -4.68
C GLU A 77 -3.15 -19.33 -4.99
N LEU A 78 -3.28 -18.52 -3.94
CA LEU A 78 -3.01 -17.08 -4.00
C LEU A 78 -1.55 -16.87 -3.67
N VAL A 79 -0.81 -16.24 -4.56
CA VAL A 79 0.62 -15.98 -4.40
C VAL A 79 0.84 -14.52 -3.99
N VAL A 80 1.57 -14.33 -2.90
CA VAL A 80 2.13 -13.04 -2.49
C VAL A 80 3.57 -13.02 -2.97
N HIS A 81 3.88 -12.17 -3.94
CA HIS A 81 5.18 -12.16 -4.62
C HIS A 81 5.90 -10.83 -4.38
N ASN A 82 7.15 -10.91 -3.94
CA ASN A 82 8.06 -9.78 -3.89
C ASN A 82 8.92 -9.72 -5.16
N TYR A 83 8.64 -8.75 -6.02
CA TYR A 83 9.33 -8.58 -7.30
C TYR A 83 10.79 -8.14 -7.20
N ILE A 84 11.27 -7.82 -5.99
CA ILE A 84 12.66 -7.41 -5.75
C ILE A 84 13.52 -8.60 -5.34
N THR A 85 12.97 -9.47 -4.49
CA THR A 85 13.68 -10.65 -3.99
C THR A 85 13.32 -11.93 -4.74
N GLU A 86 12.28 -11.88 -5.59
CA GLU A 86 11.67 -13.02 -6.26
C GLU A 86 11.09 -14.07 -5.29
N GLU A 87 10.91 -13.68 -4.01
CA GLU A 87 10.34 -14.55 -3.00
C GLU A 87 8.82 -14.60 -3.13
N GLU A 88 8.28 -15.82 -3.02
CA GLU A 88 6.85 -16.08 -3.08
C GLU A 88 6.34 -16.75 -1.80
N VAL A 89 5.18 -16.30 -1.33
CA VAL A 89 4.42 -16.97 -0.28
C VAL A 89 3.08 -17.39 -0.84
N LYS A 90 2.80 -18.69 -0.78
CA LYS A 90 1.56 -19.28 -1.28
C LYS A 90 0.53 -19.40 -0.15
N ILE A 91 -0.64 -18.80 -0.37
CA ILE A 91 -1.78 -18.85 0.52
C ILE A 91 -2.79 -19.87 -0.02
N PRO A 92 -3.05 -20.97 0.70
CA PRO A 92 -3.99 -21.98 0.25
C PRO A 92 -5.44 -21.48 0.31
N LEU A 93 -6.32 -22.09 -0.50
CA LEU A 93 -7.73 -21.72 -0.66
C LEU A 93 -8.50 -21.53 0.66
N ASP A 94 -8.25 -22.41 1.64
CA ASP A 94 -8.90 -22.34 2.96
C ASP A 94 -8.59 -21.03 3.72
N PHE A 95 -7.57 -20.29 3.29
CA PHE A 95 -7.12 -19.02 3.87
C PHE A 95 -7.26 -17.82 2.93
N HIS A 96 -8.06 -17.93 1.86
CA HIS A 96 -8.36 -16.82 0.95
C HIS A 96 -9.34 -15.79 1.51
N TYR A 97 -9.78 -15.94 2.77
CA TYR A 97 -10.58 -14.92 3.42
C TYR A 97 -9.66 -13.81 3.93
N LEU A 98 -10.17 -12.57 3.92
CA LEU A 98 -9.47 -11.45 4.54
C LEU A 98 -10.35 -10.77 5.59
N LYS A 99 -9.72 -10.44 6.71
CA LYS A 99 -10.30 -9.61 7.77
C LYS A 99 -9.48 -8.34 7.96
N VAL A 100 -10.13 -7.30 8.45
CA VAL A 100 -9.47 -6.03 8.77
C VAL A 100 -8.90 -6.11 10.19
N VAL A 101 -7.60 -5.91 10.31
CA VAL A 101 -6.89 -5.84 11.59
C VAL A 101 -6.36 -4.43 11.83
N LYS A 102 -6.29 -4.05 13.11
CA LYS A 102 -5.64 -2.83 13.56
C LYS A 102 -4.26 -3.20 14.10
N LEU A 103 -3.23 -2.57 13.57
CA LEU A 103 -1.86 -2.69 14.01
C LEU A 103 -1.59 -1.76 15.22
N ASN A 104 -0.48 -2.00 15.91
CA ASN A 104 -0.15 -1.33 17.18
C ASN A 104 0.07 0.19 17.03
N ASP A 105 0.49 0.63 15.85
CA ASP A 105 0.68 2.03 15.44
C ASP A 105 -0.65 2.75 15.13
N GLY A 106 -1.78 2.04 15.17
CA GLY A 106 -3.08 2.60 14.82
C GLY A 106 -3.49 2.39 13.37
N ASP A 107 -2.62 1.75 12.58
CA ASP A 107 -2.84 1.51 11.17
C ASP A 107 -3.75 0.31 10.94
N TYR A 108 -4.39 0.28 9.79
CA TYR A 108 -5.34 -0.76 9.44
C TYR A 108 -4.87 -1.48 8.20
N LYS A 109 -4.84 -2.81 8.26
CA LYS A 109 -4.48 -3.67 7.13
C LYS A 109 -5.45 -4.83 7.01
N LEU A 110 -5.37 -5.54 5.88
CA LEU A 110 -6.02 -6.83 5.71
C LEU A 110 -5.03 -7.94 6.05
N THR A 111 -5.50 -9.03 6.63
CA THR A 111 -4.71 -10.25 6.85
C THR A 111 -5.46 -11.46 6.31
N PHE A 112 -4.71 -12.44 5.79
CA PHE A 112 -5.25 -13.71 5.31
C PHE A 112 -5.72 -14.56 6.49
N CYS A 113 -6.94 -15.09 6.39
CA CYS A 113 -7.55 -15.90 7.41
C CYS A 113 -8.46 -16.97 6.81
N ASN A 114 -8.85 -17.93 7.63
CA ASN A 114 -9.86 -18.89 7.24
C ASN A 114 -11.29 -18.36 7.45
N VAL A 115 -12.29 -19.15 7.07
CA VAL A 115 -13.72 -18.79 7.22
C VAL A 115 -14.14 -18.45 8.65
N LEU A 116 -13.40 -18.95 9.65
CA LEU A 116 -13.64 -18.68 11.08
C LEU A 116 -12.91 -17.42 11.57
N GLY A 117 -12.06 -16.82 10.74
CA GLY A 117 -11.26 -15.65 11.09
C GLY A 117 -9.90 -15.95 11.73
N ASN A 118 -9.48 -17.22 11.75
CA ASN A 118 -8.13 -17.60 12.23
C ASN A 118 -7.10 -17.20 11.18
N GLU A 119 -6.09 -16.43 11.60
CA GLU A 119 -5.07 -15.88 10.70
C GLU A 119 -4.11 -16.96 10.21
N PHE A 120 -3.79 -16.92 8.92
CA PHE A 120 -2.92 -17.91 8.28
C PHE A 120 -1.55 -17.95 8.95
N PHE A 121 -0.90 -16.80 9.12
CA PHE A 121 0.45 -16.73 9.67
C PHE A 121 0.51 -17.05 11.16
N GLU A 122 -0.57 -16.82 11.92
CA GLU A 122 -0.67 -17.32 13.30
C GLU A 122 -0.88 -18.83 13.35
N TYR A 123 -1.69 -19.37 12.44
CA TYR A 123 -1.89 -20.82 12.31
C TYR A 123 -0.60 -21.53 11.89
N LYS A 124 0.24 -20.88 11.08
CA LYS A 124 1.50 -21.39 10.54
C LYS A 124 2.76 -20.91 11.26
N LYS A 125 2.66 -20.23 12.42
CA LYS A 125 3.82 -19.60 13.07
C LYS A 125 4.95 -20.54 13.50
N TYR A 126 4.66 -21.82 13.65
CA TYR A 126 5.66 -22.86 13.98
C TYR A 126 6.08 -23.69 12.77
N ASP A 127 5.48 -23.45 11.61
CA ASP A 127 5.86 -24.08 10.36
C ASP A 127 7.13 -23.38 9.84
N PRO A 128 8.28 -24.09 9.69
CA PRO A 128 9.54 -23.47 9.29
C PRO A 128 9.46 -22.71 7.96
N GLN A 129 8.51 -23.07 7.09
CA GLN A 129 8.28 -22.38 5.82
C GLN A 129 7.73 -20.96 6.03
N TYR A 130 6.96 -20.73 7.09
CA TYR A 130 6.23 -19.46 7.31
C TYR A 130 6.70 -18.71 8.56
N SER A 131 7.40 -19.35 9.48
CA SER A 131 7.78 -18.78 10.79
C SER A 131 8.73 -17.58 10.68
N GLY A 132 9.50 -17.49 9.60
CA GLY A 132 10.45 -16.41 9.34
C GLY A 132 9.96 -15.34 8.36
N VAL A 133 8.71 -15.45 7.88
CA VAL A 133 8.19 -14.54 6.86
C VAL A 133 8.02 -13.12 7.42
N SER A 134 8.48 -12.13 6.68
CA SER A 134 8.34 -10.69 6.99
C SER A 134 6.88 -10.25 6.98
N ASP A 135 6.53 -9.23 7.76
CA ASP A 135 5.15 -8.75 7.89
C ASP A 135 4.57 -8.19 6.57
N GLU A 136 5.42 -7.79 5.63
CA GLU A 136 5.00 -7.34 4.30
C GLU A 136 4.31 -8.42 3.45
N TYR A 137 4.55 -9.70 3.75
CA TYR A 137 3.83 -10.81 3.12
C TYR A 137 2.59 -11.22 3.92
N LYS A 138 2.51 -10.80 5.20
CA LYS A 138 1.43 -11.18 6.10
C LYS A 138 0.20 -10.32 5.95
N PHE A 139 0.42 -9.06 5.58
CA PHE A 139 -0.62 -8.05 5.52
C PHE A 139 -0.75 -7.48 4.12
N VAL A 140 -1.99 -7.27 3.71
CA VAL A 140 -2.33 -6.56 2.47
C VAL A 140 -2.68 -5.11 2.82
N ASP A 141 -1.90 -4.18 2.28
CA ASP A 141 -2.17 -2.76 2.39
C ASP A 141 -3.40 -2.39 1.55
N PHE A 142 -4.24 -1.48 2.06
CA PHE A 142 -5.43 -1.07 1.30
C PHE A 142 -5.08 -0.37 -0.02
N GLY A 143 -3.91 0.26 -0.10
CA GLY A 143 -3.35 0.82 -1.35
C GLY A 143 -3.23 -0.22 -2.47
N SER A 144 -3.02 -1.49 -2.09
CA SER A 144 -2.93 -2.61 -3.02
C SER A 144 -4.29 -3.10 -3.52
N VAL A 145 -5.44 -2.55 -3.07
CA VAL A 145 -6.75 -2.93 -3.60
C VAL A 145 -7.18 -1.94 -4.68
N LYS A 146 -7.19 -2.37 -5.94
CA LYS A 146 -7.64 -1.56 -7.09
C LYS A 146 -9.17 -1.52 -7.19
N LYS A 147 -9.68 -0.43 -7.77
CA LYS A 147 -11.11 -0.23 -8.10
C LYS A 147 -12.08 -0.41 -6.91
N ILE A 148 -11.69 0.12 -5.75
CA ILE A 148 -12.51 0.03 -4.54
C ILE A 148 -13.86 0.74 -4.72
N HIS A 149 -14.94 -0.01 -4.60
CA HIS A 149 -16.29 0.55 -4.53
C HIS A 149 -16.67 0.89 -3.09
N ASN A 150 -16.57 2.18 -2.71
CA ASN A 150 -17.19 2.74 -1.49
C ASN A 150 -17.03 1.90 -0.21
N LEU A 151 -15.85 1.33 0.04
CA LEU A 151 -15.61 0.55 1.25
C LEU A 151 -14.90 1.39 2.29
N LYS A 152 -15.57 1.57 3.41
CA LYS A 152 -14.97 2.09 4.63
C LYS A 152 -14.33 0.92 5.39
N PHE A 153 -13.22 0.41 4.89
CA PHE A 153 -12.55 -0.77 5.48
C PHE A 153 -12.31 -0.63 6.98
N LYS A 154 -12.02 0.59 7.47
CA LYS A 154 -11.83 0.89 8.89
C LYS A 154 -13.06 0.60 9.76
N GLU A 155 -14.27 0.62 9.20
CA GLU A 155 -15.52 0.29 9.91
C GLU A 155 -15.74 -1.23 10.04
N HIS A 156 -14.83 -2.04 9.47
CA HIS A 156 -14.96 -3.50 9.40
C HIS A 156 -13.96 -4.27 10.27
N VAL A 157 -13.28 -3.56 11.18
CA VAL A 157 -12.32 -4.14 12.13
C VAL A 157 -13.00 -5.21 12.99
N GLY A 158 -12.38 -6.37 13.10
CA GLY A 158 -12.87 -7.43 13.98
C GLY A 158 -12.34 -8.81 13.62
N HIS A 159 -12.81 -9.82 14.36
CA HIS A 159 -12.35 -11.21 14.19
C HIS A 159 -12.93 -11.88 12.94
N ALA A 160 -14.13 -11.49 12.50
CA ALA A 160 -14.81 -12.14 11.38
C ALA A 160 -14.22 -11.68 10.03
N PRO A 161 -14.00 -12.61 9.07
CA PRO A 161 -13.65 -12.23 7.71
C PRO A 161 -14.76 -11.37 7.08
N LYS A 162 -14.35 -10.48 6.20
CA LYS A 162 -15.22 -9.53 5.50
C LYS A 162 -15.05 -9.59 4.00
N PHE A 163 -13.96 -10.17 3.54
CA PHE A 163 -13.65 -10.32 2.13
C PHE A 163 -13.24 -11.74 1.83
N PHE A 164 -13.41 -12.13 0.58
CA PHE A 164 -12.94 -13.38 0.01
C PHE A 164 -12.19 -13.06 -1.28
N ALA A 165 -10.95 -13.54 -1.38
CA ALA A 165 -10.13 -13.47 -2.57
C ALA A 165 -10.40 -14.68 -3.47
N MET A 166 -10.45 -14.46 -4.78
CA MET A 166 -10.66 -15.53 -5.74
C MET A 166 -9.98 -15.20 -7.07
N GLU A 167 -9.77 -16.22 -7.88
CA GLU A 167 -9.37 -16.09 -9.28
C GLU A 167 -10.25 -15.11 -10.05
N GLY A 168 -9.59 -14.10 -10.61
CA GLY A 168 -10.13 -13.14 -11.55
C GLY A 168 -9.72 -13.47 -12.99
N ALA A 169 -9.74 -12.44 -13.84
CA ALA A 169 -9.33 -12.57 -15.22
C ALA A 169 -7.82 -12.88 -15.34
N VAL A 170 -7.44 -13.57 -16.40
CA VAL A 170 -6.03 -13.73 -16.80
C VAL A 170 -5.42 -12.37 -17.02
N GLU A 171 -4.25 -12.16 -16.44
CA GLU A 171 -3.47 -10.95 -16.57
C GLU A 171 -2.90 -10.83 -18.00
N PRO A 172 -3.06 -9.68 -18.69
CA PRO A 172 -2.58 -9.55 -20.05
C PRO A 172 -1.06 -9.78 -20.16
N GLY A 173 -0.67 -10.70 -21.03
CA GLY A 173 0.73 -11.09 -21.22
C GLY A 173 1.25 -12.10 -20.18
N SER A 174 0.46 -12.44 -19.17
CA SER A 174 0.80 -13.41 -18.14
C SER A 174 -0.04 -14.68 -18.28
N ARG A 175 0.45 -15.78 -17.70
CA ARG A 175 -0.37 -16.99 -17.46
C ARG A 175 -1.05 -16.96 -16.10
N ASN A 176 -0.73 -15.96 -15.28
CA ASN A 176 -1.28 -15.79 -13.96
C ASN A 176 -2.65 -15.11 -14.06
N HIS A 177 -3.48 -15.38 -13.07
CA HIS A 177 -4.78 -14.77 -12.97
C HIS A 177 -4.74 -13.67 -11.90
N ALA A 178 -5.49 -12.60 -12.11
CA ALA A 178 -5.67 -11.57 -11.11
C ALA A 178 -6.34 -12.13 -9.85
N VAL A 179 -6.16 -11.46 -8.71
CA VAL A 179 -6.89 -11.80 -7.47
C VAL A 179 -8.05 -10.82 -7.27
N ASP A 180 -9.27 -11.28 -7.50
CA ASP A 180 -10.48 -10.48 -7.28
C ASP A 180 -10.96 -10.58 -5.82
N LEU A 181 -11.26 -9.43 -5.21
CA LEU A 181 -11.82 -9.36 -3.87
C LEU A 181 -13.34 -9.21 -3.93
N PHE A 182 -14.04 -10.03 -3.16
CA PHE A 182 -15.50 -9.99 -2.99
C PHE A 182 -15.84 -9.66 -1.54
N GLY A 183 -16.82 -8.77 -1.32
CA GLY A 183 -17.34 -8.49 0.02
C GLY A 183 -18.25 -9.64 0.48
N LEU A 184 -18.08 -10.14 1.69
CA LEU A 184 -18.91 -11.22 2.23
C LEU A 184 -20.28 -10.69 2.67
N VAL A 185 -21.33 -11.43 2.32
CA VAL A 185 -22.69 -11.23 2.84
C VAL A 185 -23.12 -12.49 3.61
N LYS A 186 -24.23 -12.42 4.36
CA LYS A 186 -24.69 -13.59 5.13
C LYS A 186 -24.94 -14.76 4.18
N GLY A 187 -24.13 -15.81 4.32
CA GLY A 187 -24.31 -17.10 3.63
C GLY A 187 -23.77 -17.17 2.20
N ASP A 188 -23.17 -16.11 1.65
CA ASP A 188 -22.60 -16.15 0.29
C ASP A 188 -21.53 -15.07 0.05
N ARG A 189 -20.77 -15.21 -1.04
CA ARG A 189 -19.96 -14.13 -1.62
C ARG A 189 -20.89 -13.05 -2.16
N GLY A 190 -20.66 -11.82 -1.75
CA GLY A 190 -21.37 -10.65 -2.26
C GLY A 190 -20.74 -10.12 -3.54
N ARG A 191 -20.92 -8.82 -3.80
CA ARG A 191 -20.35 -8.15 -4.98
C ARG A 191 -18.83 -8.13 -4.96
N LYS A 192 -18.21 -8.12 -6.15
CA LYS A 192 -16.80 -7.75 -6.31
C LYS A 192 -16.60 -6.33 -5.79
N VAL A 193 -15.57 -6.15 -4.98
CA VAL A 193 -15.26 -4.89 -4.32
C VAL A 193 -13.94 -4.29 -4.76
N GLY A 194 -13.07 -5.10 -5.35
CA GLY A 194 -11.79 -4.66 -5.90
C GLY A 194 -11.02 -5.83 -6.50
N THR A 195 -9.78 -5.56 -6.88
CA THR A 195 -8.80 -6.55 -7.34
C THR A 195 -7.48 -6.22 -6.67
N LEU A 196 -6.78 -7.20 -6.10
CA LEU A 196 -5.45 -6.97 -5.55
C LEU A 196 -4.47 -6.57 -6.66
N ALA A 197 -3.58 -5.65 -6.34
CA ALA A 197 -2.62 -5.12 -7.29
C ALA A 197 -1.51 -6.12 -7.53
N ASP A 198 -1.23 -6.38 -8.80
CA ASP A 198 0.01 -6.97 -9.26
C ASP A 198 0.76 -5.92 -10.09
N GLU A 199 1.31 -4.94 -9.36
CA GLU A 199 2.07 -3.84 -9.92
C GLU A 199 3.29 -3.63 -9.04
N PHE A 200 4.40 -3.25 -9.66
CA PHE A 200 5.56 -2.81 -8.92
C PHE A 200 6.34 -1.77 -9.71
N GLY A 201 7.06 -0.91 -8.99
CA GLY A 201 7.95 0.04 -9.64
C GLY A 201 9.10 0.46 -8.74
N TYR A 202 10.21 0.76 -9.39
CA TYR A 202 11.49 1.02 -8.74
C TYR A 202 12.35 1.94 -9.60
N PHE A 203 13.32 2.61 -8.98
CA PHE A 203 14.39 3.28 -9.71
C PHE A 203 15.57 2.35 -9.90
N ASP A 204 16.14 2.34 -11.10
CA ASP A 204 17.38 1.61 -11.36
C ASP A 204 18.64 2.45 -10.99
N ASP A 205 19.81 1.87 -11.22
CA ASP A 205 21.10 2.53 -10.99
C ASP A 205 21.40 3.69 -11.95
N GLN A 206 20.65 3.78 -13.05
CA GLN A 206 20.70 4.85 -14.05
C GLN A 206 19.64 5.93 -13.79
N ASP A 207 19.02 5.92 -12.62
CA ASP A 207 17.94 6.83 -12.21
C ASP A 207 16.71 6.76 -13.15
N LYS A 208 16.51 5.65 -13.88
CA LYS A 208 15.30 5.42 -14.66
C LYS A 208 14.25 4.74 -13.81
N LEU A 209 13.01 5.21 -13.95
CA LEU A 209 11.86 4.56 -13.31
C LEU A 209 11.46 3.34 -14.15
N ARG A 210 11.48 2.17 -13.53
CA ARG A 210 10.92 0.94 -14.07
C ARG A 210 9.57 0.71 -13.42
N TYR A 211 8.55 0.44 -14.23
CA TYR A 211 7.20 0.19 -13.72
C TYR A 211 6.51 -0.93 -14.51
N TYR A 212 5.90 -1.85 -13.78
CA TYR A 212 5.22 -3.02 -14.31
C TYR A 212 3.78 -3.05 -13.79
N ASN A 213 2.86 -3.46 -14.65
CA ASN A 213 1.46 -3.63 -14.32
C ASN A 213 0.90 -4.86 -15.03
N TYR A 214 0.98 -6.00 -14.35
CA TYR A 214 0.59 -7.29 -14.93
C TYR A 214 -0.91 -7.36 -15.25
N HIS A 215 -1.73 -6.50 -14.65
CA HIS A 215 -3.15 -6.37 -15.01
C HIS A 215 -3.37 -5.73 -16.40
N LYS A 216 -2.32 -5.20 -17.03
CA LYS A 216 -2.37 -4.56 -18.35
C LYS A 216 -1.39 -5.15 -19.36
N SER A 217 -0.20 -5.56 -18.93
CA SER A 217 0.84 -6.14 -19.77
C SER A 217 1.88 -6.85 -18.91
N ALA A 218 2.47 -7.93 -19.45
CA ALA A 218 3.67 -8.53 -18.87
C ALA A 218 4.93 -7.71 -19.12
N ASP A 219 4.90 -6.81 -20.11
CA ASP A 219 6.00 -5.90 -20.37
C ASP A 219 5.93 -4.71 -19.43
N GLY A 220 7.06 -4.45 -18.77
CA GLY A 220 7.26 -3.22 -18.02
C GLY A 220 7.65 -2.07 -18.92
N ASN A 221 7.42 -0.87 -18.41
CA ASN A 221 7.84 0.36 -19.07
C ASN A 221 9.00 1.00 -18.30
N THR A 222 9.79 1.74 -19.05
CA THR A 222 10.93 2.50 -18.53
C THR A 222 10.72 3.96 -18.83
N TYR A 223 10.78 4.77 -17.78
CA TYR A 223 10.53 6.20 -17.85
C TYR A 223 11.74 7.00 -17.42
N ASP A 224 12.04 8.03 -18.21
CA ASP A 224 12.97 9.07 -17.81
C ASP A 224 12.25 10.03 -16.84
N PRO A 225 12.80 10.32 -15.64
CA PRO A 225 12.21 11.30 -14.72
C PRO A 225 11.91 12.66 -15.32
N GLU A 226 12.69 13.08 -16.32
CA GLU A 226 12.46 14.34 -17.03
C GLU A 226 11.21 14.31 -17.93
N ASN A 227 10.72 13.12 -18.29
CA ASN A 227 9.64 12.91 -19.26
C ASN A 227 8.30 12.55 -18.62
N PHE A 228 8.18 12.64 -17.30
CA PHE A 228 6.91 12.47 -16.61
C PHE A 228 6.70 13.48 -15.49
N ASN A 229 5.44 13.87 -15.30
CA ASN A 229 5.00 14.65 -14.16
C ASN A 229 4.11 13.79 -13.28
N VAL A 230 4.15 14.00 -11.96
CA VAL A 230 3.19 13.38 -11.06
C VAL A 230 2.04 14.35 -10.82
N LYS A 231 0.82 13.85 -10.96
CA LYS A 231 -0.38 14.55 -10.55
C LYS A 231 -1.09 13.73 -9.49
N MET A 232 -1.30 14.32 -8.33
CA MET A 232 -2.21 13.76 -7.35
C MET A 232 -3.64 13.92 -7.87
N ILE A 233 -4.37 12.81 -8.01
CA ILE A 233 -5.79 12.86 -8.34
C ILE A 233 -6.55 12.79 -7.03
N ASN A 234 -7.09 13.94 -6.59
CA ASN A 234 -7.94 14.01 -5.41
C ASN A 234 -9.29 13.34 -5.73
N VAL A 235 -9.45 12.07 -5.34
CA VAL A 235 -10.71 11.34 -5.46
C VAL A 235 -11.26 11.09 -4.07
N ASP A 236 -11.71 12.16 -3.41
CA ASP A 236 -12.54 12.12 -2.20
C ASP A 236 -11.82 11.50 -0.98
N MET A 237 -11.50 12.33 0.03
CA MET A 237 -10.73 12.02 1.26
C MET A 237 -11.31 10.90 2.17
N SER A 238 -12.27 10.13 1.67
CA SER A 238 -12.79 8.90 2.26
C SER A 238 -12.23 7.61 1.62
N LYS A 239 -11.48 7.69 0.52
CA LYS A 239 -10.98 6.53 -0.23
C LYS A 239 -9.56 6.81 -0.76
N ILE A 240 -8.64 5.91 -0.41
CA ILE A 240 -7.23 5.81 -0.84
C ILE A 240 -6.86 6.72 -2.03
N ASP A 241 -5.96 7.67 -1.76
CA ASP A 241 -5.45 8.61 -2.76
C ASP A 241 -4.79 7.83 -3.91
N LYS A 242 -5.16 8.18 -5.15
CA LYS A 242 -4.55 7.64 -6.36
C LYS A 242 -3.62 8.68 -6.95
N PHE A 243 -2.45 8.22 -7.39
CA PHE A 243 -1.46 9.06 -8.05
C PHE A 243 -1.47 8.74 -9.54
N CYS A 244 -1.34 9.76 -10.37
CA CYS A 244 -1.19 9.59 -11.81
C CYS A 244 0.19 10.07 -12.22
N LEU A 245 0.94 9.22 -12.91
CA LEU A 245 2.07 9.67 -13.72
C LEU A 245 1.54 10.09 -15.08
N ILE A 246 1.77 11.34 -15.44
CA ILE A 246 1.51 11.88 -16.76
C ILE A 246 2.84 11.78 -17.50
N ALA A 247 2.97 10.82 -18.40
CA ALA A 247 4.18 10.58 -19.17
C ALA A 247 3.92 10.70 -20.68
N GLU A 248 4.97 10.87 -21.48
CA GLU A 248 4.86 10.95 -22.96
C GLU A 248 4.17 9.72 -23.59
N GLN A 249 4.26 8.55 -22.93
CA GLN A 249 3.62 7.30 -23.36
C GLN A 249 2.14 7.16 -22.92
N GLY A 250 1.54 8.25 -22.43
CA GLY A 250 0.17 8.32 -21.93
C GLY A 250 0.08 8.41 -20.40
N ASP A 251 -1.15 8.59 -19.90
CA ASP A 251 -1.42 8.71 -18.46
C ASP A 251 -1.44 7.33 -17.78
N ILE A 252 -0.59 7.15 -16.77
CA ILE A 252 -0.48 5.92 -15.98
C ILE A 252 -1.02 6.19 -14.58
N ILE A 253 -2.12 5.51 -14.25
CA ILE A 253 -2.64 5.51 -12.89
C ILE A 253 -1.81 4.52 -12.09
N ILE A 254 -1.21 5.02 -11.01
CA ILE A 254 -0.41 4.27 -10.06
C ILE A 254 -1.21 4.02 -8.79
N HIS A 255 -1.04 2.80 -8.26
CA HIS A 255 -1.57 2.38 -6.97
C HIS A 255 -0.43 2.22 -5.96
N PRO A 256 -0.03 3.29 -5.25
CA PRO A 256 1.06 3.17 -4.29
C PRO A 256 0.59 2.60 -2.95
N VAL A 257 1.56 2.13 -2.18
CA VAL A 257 1.38 1.84 -0.75
C VAL A 257 1.54 3.17 -0.01
N LEU A 258 0.45 3.67 0.57
CA LEU A 258 0.48 4.89 1.36
C LEU A 258 1.38 4.66 2.57
N GLU A 259 2.31 5.58 2.80
CA GLU A 259 3.05 5.57 4.05
C GLU A 259 2.13 6.12 5.13
N ASN A 260 2.14 5.47 6.29
CA ASN A 260 1.48 6.06 7.44
C ASN A 260 2.30 7.28 7.84
N LEU A 261 1.79 8.44 7.45
CA LEU A 261 2.17 9.73 7.99
C LEU A 261 1.71 9.75 9.45
N ASN A 262 2.35 8.95 10.30
CA ASN A 262 2.30 9.10 11.74
C ASN A 262 3.12 10.36 12.05
N ILE A 263 2.48 11.51 11.84
CA ILE A 263 2.98 12.83 12.18
C ILE A 263 3.01 12.88 13.71
N PHE A 264 4.14 12.47 14.29
CA PHE A 264 4.47 12.64 15.70
C PHE A 264 4.98 14.07 15.97
#